data_AF-A0A4Q5WHY3-F1
#
_entry.id   AF-A0A4Q5WHY3-F1
#
_cell.length_a   1.000
_cell.length_b   1.000
_cell.length_c   1.000
_cell.angle_alpha   90.00
_cell.angle_beta   90.00
_cell.angle_gamma   90.00
#
_symmetry.space_group_name_H-M   'P 1'
#
loop_
_entity.id
_entity.type
_entity.pdbx_description
1 polymer ?
#
loop_
_entity_poly.entity_id
_entity_poly.type
_entity_poly.pdbx_seq_one_letter_code
_entity_poly.pdbx_strand_id
1 'polypeptide(L)' 'MTGKLTPQQAIDKATELYEGAVARLRAALEAFVTKGTTPDPKARKRGDFCYPLLRLKYQPDGPVPPLSRAFAKLSEPG' A
#
# COMPACT_ATOMS: atom_id res chain seq x y z
N MET A 1 13.25 1.84 -5.31
CA MET A 1 13.60 0.41 -5.19
C MET A 1 13.40 0.00 -3.74
N THR A 2 12.18 -0.34 -3.33
CA THR A 2 11.96 -0.91 -1.99
C THR A 2 12.61 -2.29 -2.02
N GLY A 3 13.64 -2.52 -1.21
CA GLY A 3 14.26 -3.83 -1.06
C GLY A 3 13.23 -4.89 -0.70
N LYS A 4 13.54 -6.17 -0.94
CA LYS A 4 12.64 -7.29 -0.59
C LYS A 4 12.29 -7.20 0.90
N LEU A 5 11.06 -6.78 1.23
CA LEU A 5 10.54 -6.77 2.59
C LEU A 5 10.14 -8.20 2.98
N THR A 6 10.36 -8.57 4.23
CA THR A 6 9.71 -9.78 4.77
C THR A 6 8.19 -9.56 4.86
N PRO A 7 7.37 -10.62 4.97
CA PRO A 7 5.93 -10.47 5.14
C PRO A 7 5.56 -9.54 6.29
N GLN A 8 6.21 -9.67 7.45
CA GLN A 8 5.94 -8.82 8.62
C GLN A 8 6.27 -7.35 8.31
N GLN A 9 7.47 -7.08 7.76
CA GLN A 9 7.87 -5.71 7.42
C GLN A 9 6.95 -5.06 6.37
N ALA A 10 6.43 -5.85 5.43
CA ALA A 10 5.50 -5.36 4.42
C ALA A 10 4.16 -4.92 5.04
N ILE A 11 3.64 -5.70 6.00
CA ILE A 11 2.41 -5.37 6.72
C ILE A 11 2.62 -4.17 7.66
N ASP A 12 3.75 -4.13 8.38
CA ASP A 12 4.07 -3.00 9.26
C ASP A 12 4.14 -1.71 8.44
N LYS A 13 4.82 -1.74 7.28
CA LYS A 13 4.91 -0.58 6.40
C LYS A 13 3.56 -0.18 5.79
N ALA A 14 2.74 -1.15 5.38
CA ALA A 14 1.41 -0.87 4.86
C ALA A 14 0.52 -0.22 5.93
N THR A 15 0.59 -0.70 7.17
CA THR A 15 -0.13 -0.13 8.32
C THR A 15 0.32 1.30 8.59
N GLU A 16 1.63 1.55 8.65
CA GLU A 16 2.19 2.90 8.84
C GLU A 16 1.69 3.88 7.77
N LEU A 17 1.71 3.48 6.50
CA LEU A 17 1.24 4.29 5.39
C LEU A 17 -0.27 4.56 5.46
N TYR A 18 -1.05 3.55 5.84
CA TYR A 18 -2.50 3.66 6.00
C TYR A 18 -2.87 4.63 7.13
N GLU A 19 -2.31 4.43 8.32
CA GLU A 19 -2.56 5.30 9.48
C GLU A 19 -2.15 6.74 9.18
N GLY A 20 -1.02 6.94 8.49
CA GLY A 20 -0.59 8.25 8.00
C GLY A 20 -1.60 8.89 7.04
N ALA A 21 -2.15 8.12 6.09
CA ALA A 21 -3.14 8.62 5.14
C ALA A 21 -4.46 9.01 5.83
N VAL A 22 -4.94 8.18 6.77
CA VAL A 22 -6.14 8.44 7.56
C VAL A 22 -5.95 9.69 8.42
N ALA A 23 -4.82 9.81 9.12
CA ALA A 23 -4.53 10.97 9.95
C ALA A 23 -4.49 12.27 9.13
N ARG A 24 -3.83 12.27 7.98
CA ARG A 24 -3.78 13.42 7.07
C ARG A 24 -5.16 13.79 6.54
N LEU A 25 -5.98 12.81 6.18
CA LEU A 25 -7.34 13.07 5.70
C LEU A 25 -8.23 13.66 6.80
N ARG A 26 -8.16 13.12 8.02
CA ARG A 26 -8.89 13.64 9.19
C ARG A 26 -8.52 15.09 9.48
N ALA A 27 -7.22 15.40 9.53
CA ALA A 27 -6.75 16.77 9.76
C ALA A 27 -7.22 17.74 8.65
N ALA A 28 -7.22 17.28 7.40
CA ALA A 28 -7.69 18.10 6.28
C ALA A 28 -9.21 18.36 6.34
N LEU A 29 -10.00 17.37 6.75
CA LEU A 29 -11.44 17.55 6.99
C LEU A 29 -11.69 18.51 8.16
N GLU A 30 -10.96 18.38 9.25
CA GLU A 30 -11.07 19.29 10.40
C GLU A 30 -10.76 20.74 9.99
N ALA A 31 -9.68 20.97 9.25
CA ALA A 31 -9.32 22.29 8.74
C ALA A 31 -10.40 22.87 7.81
N PHE A 32 -11.04 22.03 6.99
CA PHE A 32 -12.13 22.45 6.13
C PHE A 32 -13.38 22.82 6.94
N VAL A 33 -13.80 21.98 7.89
CA VAL A 33 -15.00 22.21 8.70
C VAL A 33 -14.85 23.44 9.60
N THR A 34 -13.66 23.65 10.18
CA THR A 34 -13.44 24.73 11.16
C THR A 34 -13.06 26.06 10.51
N LYS A 35 -12.32 26.04 9.40
CA LYS A 35 -11.71 27.24 8.79
C LYS A 35 -12.06 27.43 7.31
N GLY A 36 -12.86 26.53 6.72
CA GLY A 36 -13.15 26.54 5.27
C GLY A 36 -11.93 26.26 4.39
N THR A 37 -10.80 25.84 4.96
CA THR A 37 -9.56 25.63 4.21
C THR A 37 -9.60 24.30 3.48
N THR A 38 -9.47 24.32 2.16
CA THR A 38 -9.43 23.10 1.35
C THR A 38 -8.02 22.49 1.31
N PRO A 39 -7.88 21.17 1.16
CA PRO A 39 -6.57 20.53 1.09
C PRO A 39 -5.81 20.96 -0.19
N ASP A 40 -4.47 21.10 -0.09
CA ASP A 40 -3.61 21.40 -1.24
C ASP A 40 -3.84 20.37 -2.38
N PRO A 41 -4.18 20.81 -3.60
CA PRO A 41 -4.31 19.91 -4.75
C PRO A 41 -3.08 19.05 -5.01
N LYS A 42 -1.87 19.54 -4.67
CA LYS A 42 -0.63 18.74 -4.80
C LYS A 42 -0.56 17.61 -3.76
N ALA A 43 -1.11 17.80 -2.56
CA ALA A 43 -1.20 16.74 -1.55
C ALA A 43 -2.03 15.55 -2.06
N ARG A 44 -3.14 15.84 -2.75
CA ARG A 44 -3.94 14.80 -3.41
C ARG A 44 -3.14 14.07 -4.49
N LYS A 45 -2.41 14.80 -5.34
CA LYS A 45 -1.61 14.21 -6.43
C LYS A 45 -0.44 13.36 -5.93
N ARG A 46 0.16 13.69 -4.79
CA ARG A 46 1.23 12.89 -4.17
C ARG A 46 0.72 11.59 -3.52
N GLY A 47 -0.60 11.46 -3.36
CA GLY A 47 -1.21 10.30 -2.71
C GLY A 47 -1.29 10.41 -1.19
N ASP A 48 -1.26 11.63 -0.63
CA ASP A 48 -1.24 11.84 0.82
C ASP A 48 -2.48 11.24 1.53
N PHE A 49 -3.58 11.03 0.80
CA PHE A 49 -4.83 10.43 1.27
C PHE A 49 -5.13 9.06 0.65
N CYS A 50 -4.18 8.47 -0.08
CA CYS A 50 -4.40 7.22 -0.80
C CYS A 50 -4.13 5.99 0.08
N TYR A 51 -4.77 4.88 -0.27
CA TYR A 51 -4.47 3.58 0.32
C TYR A 51 -3.04 3.12 -0.02
N PRO A 52 -2.37 2.37 0.88
CA PRO A 52 -1.10 1.75 0.58
C PRO A 52 -1.25 0.67 -0.51
N LEU A 53 -0.21 0.51 -1.31
CA LEU A 53 -0.10 -0.55 -2.32
C LEU A 53 0.82 -1.66 -1.82
N LEU A 54 0.30 -2.87 -1.69
CA LEU A 54 1.10 -4.07 -1.51
C LEU A 54 1.32 -4.75 -2.87
N ARG A 55 2.58 -4.89 -3.27
CA ARG A 55 2.94 -5.53 -4.55
C ARG A 55 3.86 -6.71 -4.28
N LEU A 56 3.41 -7.89 -4.70
CA LEU A 56 4.19 -9.11 -4.71
C LEU A 56 4.75 -9.31 -6.11
N LYS A 57 6.05 -9.66 -6.19
CA LYS A 57 6.72 -9.99 -7.43
C LYS A 57 7.21 -11.43 -7.36
N TYR A 58 6.78 -12.26 -8.29
CA TYR A 58 7.16 -13.66 -8.38
C TYR A 58 8.19 -13.87 -9.49
N GLN A 59 9.38 -14.29 -9.10
CA GLN A 59 10.51 -14.56 -9.99
C GLN A 59 11.00 -15.99 -9.70
N PRO A 60 10.35 -17.01 -10.28
CA PRO A 60 10.77 -18.39 -10.09
C PRO A 60 12.03 -18.69 -10.89
N ASP A 61 12.96 -19.42 -10.29
CA ASP A 61 14.13 -19.98 -10.96
C ASP A 61 13.86 -21.46 -11.27
N GLY A 62 13.04 -21.74 -12.30
CA GLY A 62 12.71 -23.10 -12.75
C GLY A 62 11.22 -23.34 -12.99
N PRO A 63 10.84 -24.58 -13.39
CA PRO A 63 9.45 -24.93 -13.64
C PRO A 63 8.60 -24.84 -12.36
N VAL A 64 7.33 -24.44 -12.52
CA VAL A 64 6.39 -24.28 -11.39
C VAL A 64 6.22 -25.64 -10.69
N PRO A 65 6.47 -25.75 -9.37
CA PRO A 65 6.32 -27.00 -8.67
C PRO A 65 4.84 -27.44 -8.67
N PRO A 66 4.55 -28.76 -8.73
CA PRO A 66 3.18 -29.25 -8.66
C PRO A 66 2.59 -28.97 -7.27
N LEU A 67 1.73 -27.96 -7.18
CA LEU A 67 1.09 -27.54 -5.93
C LEU A 67 -0.31 -28.16 -5.82
N SER A 68 -0.56 -28.98 -4.79
CA SER A 68 -1.89 -29.55 -4.49
C SER A 68 -2.83 -28.57 -3.75
N ARG A 69 -2.31 -27.48 -3.17
CA ARG A 69 -3.11 -26.51 -2.39
C ARG A 69 -4.15 -25.74 -3.21
N ALA A 70 -5.29 -25.39 -2.64
CA ALA A 70 -6.35 -24.66 -3.36
C ALA A 70 -6.03 -23.17 -3.62
N PHE A 71 -5.23 -22.52 -2.77
CA PHE A 71 -4.97 -21.07 -2.80
C PHE A 71 -3.47 -20.73 -2.70
N ALA A 72 -3.15 -19.44 -2.80
CA ALA A 72 -1.78 -18.91 -2.77
C ALA A 72 -0.88 -19.56 -3.84
N LYS A 73 -1.43 -19.77 -5.04
CA LYS A 73 -0.71 -20.26 -6.22
C LYS A 73 -0.45 -19.10 -7.16
N LEU A 74 0.72 -19.09 -7.77
CA LEU A 74 1.08 -18.16 -8.83
C LEU A 74 1.43 -18.99 -10.05
N SER A 75 0.60 -18.87 -11.10
CA SER A 75 0.73 -19.70 -12.31
C SER A 75 1.86 -19.22 -13.21
N GLU A 76 2.14 -17.92 -13.21
CA GLU A 76 3.11 -17.28 -14.10
C GLU A 76 3.98 -16.27 -13.33
N PRO A 77 5.25 -16.07 -13.73
CA PRO A 77 6.11 -14.99 -13.21
C PRO A 77 5.49 -13.60 -13.41
N GLY A 78 5.74 -12.67 -12.49
CA GLY A 78 5.19 -11.30 -12.54
C GLY A 78 5.36 -10.51 -11.27
#